data_AF-A0A7R8UY40-F1
#
_entry.id   AF-A0A7R8UY40-F1
#
_cell.length_a   1.000
_cell.length_b   1.000
_cell.length_c   1.000
_cell.angle_alpha   90.00
_cell.angle_beta   90.00
_cell.angle_gamma   90.00
#
_symmetry.space_group_name_H-M   'P 1'
#
loop_
_entity.id
_entity.type
_entity.pdbx_description
1 polymer ?
#
loop_
_entity_poly.entity_id
_entity_poly.type
_entity_poly.pdbx_seq_one_letter_code
_entity_poly.pdbx_strand_id
1 'polypeptide(L)'
;MASNPLSWVHCNRCFTFLLQKTQKLYLLSCQHIICEPCIEQDEVSNSSRCPLCKIDVKSQLLGGQMPESCKILFHNKPLSDKKNWMNIIQFQVKHRKHLSRAIALTDSKLHEAKAKLADLKSDLRVVIKKRDEYKKKRIALEKHLQRFKEEHRKRNESSFAESGYGGSVLSRH
;
A
#
# COMPACT_ATOMS: atom_id res chain seq x y z
N MET A 1 14.75 6.03 28.03
CA MET A 1 15.19 6.61 26.75
C MET A 1 14.72 8.05 26.70
N ALA A 2 15.63 9.03 26.65
CA ALA A 2 15.23 10.44 26.57
C ALA A 2 14.48 10.68 25.26
N SER A 3 13.19 10.97 25.35
CA SER A 3 12.37 11.32 24.19
C SER A 3 12.95 12.57 23.54
N ASN A 4 13.35 12.48 22.27
CA ASN A 4 13.85 13.64 21.54
C ASN A 4 12.79 14.76 21.55
N PRO A 5 13.09 15.97 22.04
CA PRO A 5 12.10 17.03 22.23
C PRO A 5 11.45 17.52 20.93
N LEU A 6 12.05 17.22 19.77
CA LEU A 6 11.58 17.59 18.44
C LEU A 6 10.94 16.43 17.67
N SER A 7 10.64 15.30 18.33
CA SER A 7 10.02 14.13 17.69
C SER A 7 8.64 14.40 17.08
N TRP A 8 7.96 15.46 17.51
CA TRP A 8 6.65 15.86 16.99
C TRP A 8 6.75 16.80 15.78
N VAL A 9 7.95 17.28 15.42
CA VAL A 9 8.12 18.23 14.30
C VAL A 9 8.15 17.47 12.98
N HIS A 10 7.14 17.72 12.15
CA HIS A 10 6.91 17.03 10.88
C HIS A 10 6.31 17.98 9.85
N CYS A 11 6.38 17.62 8.57
CA CYS A 11 5.60 18.23 7.52
C CYS A 11 4.11 17.95 7.76
N ASN A 12 3.29 18.99 7.89
CA ASN A 12 1.85 18.87 8.09
C ASN A 12 1.09 18.26 6.89
N ARG A 13 1.73 18.10 5.73
CA ARG A 13 1.13 17.47 4.53
C ARG A 13 1.48 15.99 4.39
N CYS A 14 2.77 15.65 4.40
CA CYS A 14 3.25 14.28 4.13
C CYS A 14 3.81 13.54 5.34
N PHE A 15 3.84 14.17 6.52
CA PHE A 15 4.35 13.59 7.77
C PHE A 15 5.85 13.21 7.76
N THR A 16 6.66 13.73 6.82
CA THR A 16 8.13 13.64 6.91
C THR A 16 8.62 14.38 8.14
N PHE A 17 9.44 13.72 8.96
CA PHE A 17 9.90 14.25 10.25
C PHE A 17 11.20 15.05 10.11
N LEU A 18 11.34 16.11 10.90
CA LEU A 18 12.57 16.91 10.96
C LEU A 18 13.79 16.03 11.31
N LEU A 19 13.60 15.09 12.23
CA LEU A 19 14.67 14.22 12.72
C LEU A 19 15.20 13.23 11.68
N GLN A 20 14.43 12.96 10.63
CA GLN A 20 14.90 12.09 9.53
C GLN A 20 16.00 12.78 8.70
N LYS A 21 16.10 14.13 8.76
CA LYS A 21 17.07 14.95 8.02
C LYS A 21 17.13 14.66 6.51
N THR A 22 16.07 14.07 5.97
CA THR A 22 15.96 13.70 4.55
C THR A 22 15.58 14.89 3.68
N GLN A 23 14.87 15.87 4.25
CA GLN A 23 14.29 17.00 3.53
C GLN A 23 14.35 18.26 4.39
N LYS A 24 14.46 19.42 3.73
CA LYS A 24 14.31 20.72 4.40
C LYS A 24 12.84 20.91 4.78
N LEU A 25 12.61 21.45 5.97
CA LEU A 25 11.29 21.86 6.45
C LEU A 25 11.25 23.37 6.62
N TYR A 26 10.13 23.97 6.25
CA TYR A 26 9.89 25.40 6.35
C TYR A 26 8.72 25.65 7.30
N LEU A 27 8.89 26.57 8.23
CA LEU A 27 7.79 27.17 9.00
C LEU A 27 7.19 28.32 8.21
N LEU A 28 5.90 28.24 7.93
CA LEU A 28 5.16 29.29 7.25
C LEU A 28 4.58 30.28 8.26
N SER A 29 4.33 31.53 7.87
CA SER A 29 3.75 32.56 8.74
C SER A 29 2.33 32.21 9.25
N CYS A 30 1.62 31.32 8.54
CA CYS A 30 0.36 30.71 9.00
C CYS A 30 0.54 29.61 10.06
N GLN A 31 1.78 29.38 10.52
CA GLN A 31 2.19 28.35 11.49
C GLN A 31 2.01 26.90 11.00
N HIS A 32 2.02 26.65 9.70
CA HIS A 32 2.18 25.29 9.16
C HIS A 32 3.66 25.00 8.89
N ILE A 33 4.06 23.75 9.09
CA ILE A 33 5.40 23.25 8.77
C ILE A 33 5.29 22.39 7.50
N ILE A 34 6.03 22.73 6.45
CA ILE A 34 5.94 22.05 5.15
C ILE A 34 7.35 21.69 4.66
N CYS A 35 7.53 20.51 4.06
CA CYS A 35 8.80 20.14 3.44
C CYS A 35 8.97 20.74 2.04
N GLU A 36 10.23 20.89 1.62
CA GLU A 36 10.61 21.38 0.28
C GLU A 36 9.81 20.68 -0.85
N PRO A 37 9.74 19.33 -0.92
CA PRO A 37 8.97 18.66 -1.97
C PRO A 37 7.47 18.98 -1.96
N CYS A 38 6.87 19.19 -0.78
CA CYS A 38 5.45 19.51 -0.67
C CYS A 38 5.12 20.96 -1.04
N ILE A 39 6.11 21.86 -1.02
CA ILE A 39 5.99 23.21 -1.55
C ILE A 39 6.09 23.16 -3.08
N GLU A 40 7.10 22.46 -3.61
CA GLU A 40 7.35 22.35 -5.05
C GLU A 40 6.24 21.63 -5.82
N GLN A 41 5.63 20.60 -5.21
CA GLN A 41 4.53 19.85 -5.84
C GLN A 41 3.21 20.62 -5.95
N ASP A 42 3.07 21.76 -5.28
CA ASP A 42 1.82 22.52 -5.30
C ASP A 42 1.92 23.58 -6.42
N GLU A 43 1.46 23.22 -7.62
CA GLU A 43 1.50 24.07 -8.84
C GLU A 43 0.82 25.43 -8.65
N VAL A 44 -0.11 25.55 -7.69
CA VAL A 44 -0.83 26.79 -7.35
C VAL A 44 -0.05 27.65 -6.36
N SER A 45 0.90 27.05 -5.66
CA SER A 45 1.79 27.69 -4.71
C SER A 45 3.04 28.15 -5.44
N ASN A 46 2.95 29.31 -6.09
CA ASN A 46 4.11 30.20 -6.09
C ASN A 46 4.63 30.22 -4.64
N SER A 47 5.94 30.13 -4.42
CA SER A 47 6.60 29.88 -3.11
C SER A 47 6.13 30.76 -1.93
N SER A 48 5.30 31.77 -2.21
CA SER A 48 4.56 32.63 -1.29
C SER A 48 3.21 32.11 -0.79
N ARG A 49 2.67 30.94 -1.18
CA ARG A 49 1.36 30.43 -0.68
C ARG A 49 1.50 29.17 0.18
N CYS A 50 0.62 29.03 1.17
CA CYS A 50 0.57 27.82 1.98
C CYS A 50 -0.20 26.71 1.26
N PRO A 51 0.36 25.50 1.09
CA PRO A 51 -0.34 24.40 0.42
C PRO A 51 -1.55 23.85 1.21
N LEU A 52 -1.66 24.15 2.51
CA LEU A 52 -2.73 23.64 3.37
C LEU A 52 -3.91 24.61 3.51
N CYS A 53 -3.65 25.88 3.82
CA CYS A 53 -4.71 26.89 3.99
C CYS A 53 -4.86 27.85 2.80
N LYS A 54 -4.00 27.73 1.79
CA LYS A 54 -4.06 28.49 0.53
C LYS A 54 -4.01 30.01 0.69
N ILE A 55 -3.51 30.53 1.82
CA ILE A 55 -3.25 31.95 2.03
C ILE A 55 -1.79 32.29 1.69
N ASP A 56 -1.52 33.56 1.37
CA ASP A 56 -0.17 34.06 1.14
C ASP A 56 0.60 34.11 2.48
N VAL A 57 1.84 33.62 2.46
CA VAL A 57 2.68 33.38 3.62
C VAL A 57 4.15 33.64 3.30
N LYS A 58 4.89 34.01 4.35
CA LYS A 58 6.36 33.96 4.33
C LYS A 58 6.81 32.59 4.83
N SER A 59 7.91 32.08 4.29
CA SER A 59 8.53 30.83 4.71
C SER A 59 9.86 31.07 5.41
N GLN A 60 10.10 30.37 6.51
CA GLN A 60 11.37 30.35 7.22
C GLN A 60 11.89 28.92 7.27
N LEU A 61 13.10 28.69 6.75
CA LEU A 61 13.76 27.37 6.85
C LEU A 61 13.98 27.01 8.33
N LEU A 62 13.58 25.80 8.72
CA LEU A 62 13.85 25.23 10.03
C LEU A 62 15.31 24.77 10.10
N GLY A 63 16.07 25.33 11.02
CA GLY A 63 17.48 25.00 11.21
C GLY A 63 18.21 26.00 12.09
N GLY A 64 19.55 25.97 12.08
CA GLY A 64 20.38 26.81 12.93
C GLY A 64 20.23 28.32 12.66
N GLN A 65 19.92 28.70 11.43
CA GLN A 65 19.75 30.10 11.00
C GLN A 65 18.36 30.69 11.27
N MET A 66 17.50 29.95 11.97
CA MET A 66 16.15 30.44 12.29
C MET A 66 16.21 31.62 13.28
N PRO A 67 15.40 32.68 13.10
CA PRO A 67 15.28 33.77 14.07
C PRO A 67 14.84 33.26 15.44
N GLU A 68 15.27 33.95 16.51
CA GLU A 68 14.95 33.54 17.89
C GLU A 68 13.43 33.49 18.15
N SER A 69 12.70 34.45 17.56
CA SER A 69 11.23 34.50 17.60
C SER A 69 10.55 33.24 17.04
N CYS A 70 11.20 32.53 16.13
CA CYS A 70 10.70 31.27 15.58
C CYS A 70 11.26 30.05 16.34
N LYS A 71 12.52 30.11 16.80
CA LYS A 71 13.15 29.05 17.62
C LYS A 71 12.39 28.77 18.90
N ILE A 72 11.85 29.81 19.53
CA ILE A 72 11.14 29.70 20.80
C ILE A 72 9.89 28.80 20.73
N LEU A 73 9.27 28.70 19.55
CA LEU A 73 8.11 27.82 19.31
C LEU A 73 8.45 26.33 19.47
N PHE A 74 9.72 25.97 19.29
CA PHE A 74 10.22 24.59 19.37
C PHE A 74 10.91 24.27 20.70
N HIS A 75 10.94 25.22 21.64
CA HIS A 75 11.62 25.04 22.92
C HIS A 75 10.92 23.97 23.77
N ASN A 76 11.72 23.12 24.42
CA ASN A 76 11.25 22.06 25.34
C ASN A 76 10.67 22.57 26.68
N LYS A 77 10.80 23.86 27.00
CA LYS A 77 10.36 24.48 28.25
C LYS A 77 9.52 25.72 27.93
N PRO A 78 8.31 25.57 27.38
CA PRO A 78 7.48 26.70 26.95
C PRO A 78 7.21 27.71 28.08
N LEU A 79 7.15 27.24 29.33
CA LEU A 79 6.89 28.06 30.52
C LEU A 79 8.08 28.97 30.92
N SER A 80 9.28 28.77 30.36
CA SER A 80 10.39 29.67 30.66
C SER A 80 10.25 31.03 29.96
N ASP A 81 9.44 31.13 28.90
CA ASP A 81 9.08 32.41 28.30
C ASP A 81 7.80 32.97 28.93
N LYS A 82 7.98 33.87 29.90
CA LYS A 82 6.86 34.52 30.61
C LYS A 82 5.91 35.31 29.71
N LYS A 83 6.35 35.73 28.51
CA LYS A 83 5.56 36.56 27.60
C LYS A 83 4.81 35.74 26.54
N ASN A 84 5.44 34.71 25.97
CA ASN A 84 4.87 33.98 24.83
C ASN A 84 4.47 32.52 25.13
N TRP A 85 4.58 32.05 26.39
CA TRP A 85 4.30 30.65 26.74
C TRP A 85 2.98 30.12 26.18
N MET A 86 1.90 30.91 26.20
CA MET A 86 0.59 30.47 25.71
C MET A 86 0.62 30.18 24.20
N ASN A 87 1.25 31.06 23.41
CA ASN A 87 1.39 30.89 21.97
C ASN A 87 2.26 29.67 21.65
N ILE A 88 3.35 29.46 22.40
CA ILE A 88 4.24 28.30 22.24
C ILE A 88 3.46 27.01 22.54
N ILE A 89 2.73 26.95 23.66
CA ILE A 89 1.92 25.77 24.02
C ILE A 89 0.86 25.50 22.95
N GLN A 90 0.11 26.51 22.52
CA GLN A 90 -0.92 26.34 21.50
C GLN A 90 -0.33 25.79 20.19
N PHE A 91 0.81 26.34 19.74
CA PHE A 91 1.52 25.87 18.55
C PHE A 91 1.91 24.38 18.68
N GLN A 92 2.58 24.02 19.79
CA GLN A 92 3.06 22.66 20.03
C GLN A 92 1.90 21.66 20.19
N VAL A 93 0.86 22.01 20.94
CA VAL A 93 -0.33 21.17 21.13
C VAL A 93 -1.06 20.96 19.81
N LYS A 94 -1.22 22.01 18.99
CA LYS A 94 -1.83 21.90 17.64
C LYS A 94 -1.09 20.88 16.79
N HIS A 95 0.23 20.94 16.74
CA HIS A 95 1.05 20.03 15.92
C HIS A 95 1.05 18.61 16.46
N ARG A 96 1.15 18.43 17.79
CA ARG A 96 1.05 17.11 18.42
C ARG A 96 -0.31 16.47 18.18
N LYS A 97 -1.40 17.23 18.33
CA LYS A 97 -2.76 16.75 18.06
C LYS A 97 -2.96 16.38 16.58
N HIS A 98 -2.39 17.17 15.67
CA HIS A 98 -2.38 16.85 14.24
C HIS A 98 -1.70 15.50 13.97
N LEU A 99 -0.50 15.30 14.54
CA LEU A 99 0.24 14.04 14.42
C LEU A 99 -0.52 12.86 15.02
N SER A 100 -1.05 13.00 16.24
CA SER A 100 -1.80 11.92 16.91
C SER A 100 -3.02 11.47 16.11
N ARG A 101 -3.76 12.41 15.49
CA ARG A 101 -4.89 12.07 14.60
C ARG A 101 -4.44 11.28 13.37
N ALA A 102 -3.33 11.69 12.76
CA ALA A 102 -2.79 11.01 11.58
C ALA A 102 -2.30 9.59 11.90
N ILE A 103 -1.65 9.41 13.05
CA ILE A 103 -1.24 8.10 13.54
C ILE A 103 -2.46 7.22 13.78
N ALA A 104 -3.47 7.71 14.49
CA ALA A 104 -4.70 6.95 14.75
C ALA A 104 -5.43 6.54 13.46
N LEU A 105 -5.52 7.45 12.48
CA LEU A 105 -6.12 7.14 11.18
C LEU A 105 -5.31 6.09 10.40
N THR A 106 -3.98 6.19 10.44
CA THR A 106 -3.09 5.24 9.75
C THR A 106 -3.17 3.87 10.40
N ASP A 107 -3.23 3.80 11.73
CA ASP A 107 -3.38 2.56 12.49
C ASP A 107 -4.72 1.87 12.17
N SER A 108 -5.82 2.62 12.14
CA SER A 108 -7.14 2.11 11.71
C SER A 108 -7.09 1.51 10.30
N LYS A 109 -6.50 2.24 9.34
CA LYS A 109 -6.36 1.76 7.95
C LYS A 109 -5.47 0.52 7.86
N LEU A 110 -4.39 0.46 8.65
CA LEU A 110 -3.52 -0.70 8.71
C LEU A 110 -4.29 -1.92 9.26
N HIS A 111 -5.11 -1.72 10.28
CA HIS A 111 -5.96 -2.77 10.84
C HIS A 111 -6.96 -3.30 9.80
N GLU A 112 -7.66 -2.42 9.09
CA GLU A 112 -8.57 -2.80 8.01
C GLU A 112 -7.87 -3.53 6.86
N ALA A 113 -6.69 -3.05 6.44
CA ALA A 113 -5.91 -3.68 5.39
C ALA A 113 -5.44 -5.09 5.79
N LYS A 114 -5.04 -5.28 7.06
CA LYS A 114 -4.68 -6.60 7.60
C LYS A 114 -5.87 -7.57 7.61
N ALA A 115 -7.05 -7.10 7.99
CA ALA A 115 -8.27 -7.91 7.96
C ALA A 115 -8.59 -8.35 6.52
N LYS A 116 -8.64 -7.42 5.56
CA LYS A 116 -8.85 -7.74 4.13
C LYS A 116 -7.82 -8.71 3.58
N LEU A 117 -6.55 -8.57 3.98
CA LEU A 117 -5.49 -9.48 3.57
C LEU A 117 -5.71 -10.90 4.12
N ALA A 118 -6.22 -11.02 5.34
CA ALA A 118 -6.54 -12.32 5.94
C ALA A 118 -7.70 -13.00 5.17
N ASP A 119 -8.73 -12.23 4.82
CA ASP A 119 -9.88 -12.71 4.04
C ASP A 119 -9.45 -13.16 2.64
N LEU A 120 -8.69 -12.33 1.92
CA LEU A 120 -8.16 -12.68 0.60
C LEU A 120 -7.28 -13.94 0.64
N LYS A 121 -6.49 -14.14 1.70
CA LYS A 121 -5.71 -15.38 1.90
C LYS A 121 -6.62 -16.59 2.15
N SER A 122 -7.76 -16.41 2.81
CA SER A 122 -8.76 -17.46 2.98
C SER A 122 -9.39 -17.84 1.63
N ASP A 123 -9.85 -16.85 0.87
CA ASP A 123 -10.47 -17.07 -0.44
C ASP A 123 -9.51 -17.72 -1.43
N LEU A 124 -8.25 -17.26 -1.45
CA LEU A 124 -7.21 -17.85 -2.29
C LEU A 124 -7.01 -19.35 -1.99
N ARG A 125 -7.07 -19.76 -0.71
CA ARG A 125 -6.98 -21.19 -0.33
C ARG A 125 -8.15 -21.99 -0.88
N VAL A 126 -9.37 -21.43 -0.83
CA VAL A 126 -10.56 -22.07 -1.40
C VAL A 126 -10.44 -22.21 -2.93
N VAL A 127 -10.00 -21.16 -3.61
CA VAL A 127 -9.80 -21.16 -5.07
C VAL A 127 -8.74 -22.17 -5.48
N ILE A 128 -7.60 -22.23 -4.77
CA ILE A 128 -6.54 -23.22 -5.01
C ILE A 128 -7.08 -24.65 -4.86
N LYS A 129 -7.85 -24.92 -3.80
CA LYS A 129 -8.43 -26.26 -3.58
C LYS A 129 -9.38 -26.65 -4.72
N LYS A 130 -10.27 -25.75 -5.14
CA LYS A 130 -11.18 -25.98 -6.28
C LYS A 130 -10.40 -26.22 -7.58
N ARG A 131 -9.36 -25.42 -7.84
CA ARG A 131 -8.49 -25.60 -9.01
C ARG A 131 -7.87 -27.00 -9.02
N ASP A 132 -7.37 -27.47 -7.88
CA ASP A 132 -6.74 -28.79 -7.79
C ASP A 132 -7.75 -29.92 -7.98
N GLU A 133 -8.98 -29.76 -7.47
CA GLU A 133 -10.09 -30.68 -7.73
C GLU A 133 -10.45 -30.75 -9.22
N TYR A 134 -10.59 -29.59 -9.89
CA TYR A 134 -10.85 -29.55 -11.33
C TYR A 134 -9.72 -30.14 -12.16
N LYS A 135 -8.46 -29.91 -11.76
CA LYS A 135 -7.29 -30.51 -12.41
C LYS A 135 -7.33 -32.04 -12.33
N LYS A 136 -7.68 -32.60 -11.16
CA LYS A 136 -7.85 -34.05 -10.98
C LYS A 136 -8.97 -34.60 -11.86
N LYS A 137 -10.13 -33.94 -11.88
CA LYS A 137 -11.27 -34.33 -12.72
C LYS A 137 -10.91 -34.32 -14.21
N ARG A 138 -10.21 -33.28 -14.67
CA ARG A 138 -9.73 -33.17 -16.06
C ARG A 138 -8.84 -34.36 -16.45
N ILE A 139 -7.84 -34.67 -15.63
CA ILE A 139 -6.92 -35.80 -15.87
C ILE A 139 -7.68 -37.14 -15.90
N ALA A 140 -8.63 -37.34 -14.99
CA ALA A 140 -9.44 -38.57 -14.97
C ALA A 140 -10.31 -38.71 -16.22
N LEU A 141 -10.92 -37.61 -16.67
CA LEU A 141 -11.76 -37.59 -17.87
C LEU A 141 -10.93 -37.83 -19.14
N GLU A 142 -9.74 -37.22 -19.25
CA GLU A 142 -8.79 -37.46 -20.34
C GLU A 142 -8.40 -38.95 -20.44
N LYS A 143 -8.09 -39.60 -19.30
CA LYS A 143 -7.80 -41.04 -19.25
C LYS A 143 -9.00 -41.90 -19.64
N HIS A 144 -10.21 -41.51 -19.25
CA HIS A 144 -11.43 -42.23 -19.62
C HIS A 144 -11.67 -42.14 -21.13
N LEU A 145 -11.52 -40.95 -21.71
CA LEU A 145 -11.64 -40.73 -23.15
C LEU A 145 -10.62 -41.55 -23.95
N GLN A 146 -9.37 -41.62 -23.48
CA GLN A 146 -8.32 -42.44 -24.11
C GLN A 146 -8.68 -43.92 -24.12
N ARG A 147 -9.15 -44.46 -23.00
CA ARG A 147 -9.60 -45.87 -22.91
C ARG A 147 -10.77 -46.15 -23.85
N PHE A 148 -11.77 -45.28 -23.86
CA PHE A 148 -12.92 -45.41 -24.76
C PHE A 148 -12.52 -45.41 -26.24
N LYS A 149 -11.62 -44.51 -26.65
CA LYS A 149 -11.07 -44.47 -28.02
C LYS A 149 -10.33 -45.75 -28.39
N GLU A 150 -9.52 -46.27 -27.47
CA GLU A 150 -8.74 -47.49 -27.69
C GLU A 150 -9.64 -48.73 -27.78
N GLU A 151 -10.65 -48.84 -26.93
CA GLU A 151 -11.66 -49.91 -27.00
C GLU A 151 -12.45 -49.87 -28.32
N HIS A 152 -12.84 -48.67 -28.77
CA HIS A 152 -13.53 -48.50 -30.04
C HIS A 152 -12.63 -48.85 -31.23
N ARG A 153 -11.35 -48.50 -31.18
CA ARG A 153 -10.35 -48.90 -32.19
C ARG A 153 -10.24 -50.42 -32.28
N LYS A 154 -10.06 -51.09 -31.14
CA LYS A 154 -9.96 -52.56 -31.09
C LYS A 154 -11.22 -53.25 -31.60
N ARG A 155 -12.42 -52.80 -31.21
CA ARG A 155 -13.69 -53.36 -31.73
C ARG A 155 -13.83 -53.21 -33.24
N ASN A 156 -13.46 -52.04 -33.78
CA ASN A 156 -13.47 -51.84 -35.23
C ASN A 156 -12.47 -52.75 -35.95
N GLU A 157 -11.27 -52.94 -35.40
CA GLU A 157 -10.24 -53.84 -35.95
C GLU A 157 -10.69 -55.32 -35.89
N SER A 158 -11.36 -55.75 -34.81
CA SER A 158 -11.91 -57.10 -34.69
C SER A 158 -13.05 -57.36 -35.68
N SER A 159 -13.94 -56.39 -35.87
CA SER A 159 -15.04 -56.47 -36.85
C SER A 159 -14.52 -56.52 -38.30
N PHE A 160 -13.40 -55.86 -38.61
CA PHE A 160 -12.74 -55.95 -39.91
C PHE A 160 -12.04 -57.30 -40.13
N ALA A 161 -11.44 -57.88 -39.08
CA ALA A 161 -10.79 -59.19 -39.13
C ALA A 161 -11.80 -60.35 -39.31
N GLU A 162 -12.95 -60.29 -38.65
CA GLU A 162 -14.04 -61.27 -38.81
C GLU A 162 -14.71 -61.20 -40.18
N SER A 163 -14.72 -60.02 -40.81
CA SER A 163 -15.24 -59.84 -42.18
C SER A 163 -14.25 -60.28 -43.27
N GLY A 164 -12.98 -60.55 -42.92
CA GLY A 164 -11.91 -60.90 -43.86
C GLY A 164 -11.61 -62.40 -44.02
N TYR A 165 -12.21 -63.27 -43.19
CA TYR A 165 -12.06 -64.73 -43.28
C TYR A 165 -13.32 -65.36 -43.88
N GLY A 166 -13.55 -65.11 -45.16
CA GLY A 166 -14.68 -65.68 -45.91
C GLY A 166 -14.42 -65.68 -47.41
N GLY A 167 -13.26 -66.17 -47.86
CA GLY A 167 -12.89 -66.09 -49.28
C GLY A 167 -11.70 -66.95 -49.70
N SER A 168 -11.80 -68.27 -49.55
CA SER A 168 -11.27 -69.24 -50.53
C SER A 168 -11.69 -70.64 -50.14
N VAL A 169 -12.53 -71.28 -50.96
CA VAL A 169 -12.19 -72.46 -51.78
C VAL A 169 -13.37 -72.66 -52.72
N LEU A 170 -13.13 -72.71 -54.03
CA LEU A 170 -13.73 -73.70 -54.93
C LEU A 170 -13.02 -73.64 -56.29
N SER A 171 -12.06 -74.56 -56.46
CA SER A 171 -11.58 -75.02 -57.75
C SER A 171 -12.76 -75.40 -58.66
N ARG A 172 -12.70 -75.02 -59.94
CA ARG A 172 -13.48 -75.68 -60.99
C ARG A 172 -12.56 -76.13 -62.12
N HIS A 173 -12.89 -77.33 -62.58
CA HIS A 173 -12.29 -78.15 -63.62
C HIS A 173 -12.11 -77.42 -64.96
#